data_AF-A0A955TLW0-F1
#
_entry.id   AF-A0A955TLW0-F1
#
_cell.length_a   1.000
_cell.length_b   1.000
_cell.length_c   1.000
_cell.angle_alpha   90.00
_cell.angle_beta   90.00
_cell.angle_gamma   90.00
#
_symmetry.space_group_name_H-M   'P 1'
#
loop_
_entity.id
_entity.type
_entity.pdbx_description
1 polymer ?
#
loop_
_entity_poly.entity_id
_entity_poly.type
_entity_poly.pdbx_seq_one_letter_code
_entity_poly.pdbx_strand_id
1 'polypeptide(L)'
;MALAAQQNGYEYLAICDHSQRITIAHGLNAKRLAAQMEEIDRLNVDFKDFTLLKGAEVDILENGTLDFPNEILARLDLTVCAIHSQFNLPRRQQTERIIKAMDNPHCNILAHPTGRLLNQRPPYDIDMEQIMVAAFERGCVLELNAQPIRLDLTNLHCKMAKDLGVNVAISTDAPRTTDLDFMRFGLDQARR
;
A
#
# COMPACT_ATOMS: atom_id res chain seq x y z
N MET A 1 17.78 2.55 3.45
CA MET A 1 16.60 1.66 3.57
C MET A 1 17.02 0.20 3.57
N ALA A 2 17.54 -0.34 2.46
CA ALA A 2 17.92 -1.75 2.32
C ALA A 2 18.79 -2.30 3.48
N LEU A 3 19.93 -1.66 3.75
CA LEU A 3 20.83 -2.09 4.84
C LEU A 3 20.17 -2.07 6.23
N ALA A 4 19.30 -1.09 6.49
CA ALA A 4 18.60 -1.01 7.76
C ALA A 4 17.56 -2.13 7.91
N ALA A 5 16.83 -2.44 6.83
CA ALA A 5 15.90 -3.58 6.82
C ALA A 5 16.64 -4.91 7.03
N GLN A 6 17.80 -5.09 6.38
CA GLN A 6 18.65 -6.25 6.59
C GLN A 6 19.18 -6.34 8.02
N GLN A 7 19.62 -5.22 8.61
CA GLN A 7 20.04 -5.15 10.02
C GLN A 7 18.90 -5.49 11.00
N ASN A 8 17.66 -5.16 10.64
CA ASN A 8 16.47 -5.55 11.40
C ASN A 8 16.05 -7.02 11.19
N GLY A 9 16.80 -7.78 10.38
CA GLY A 9 16.59 -9.21 10.16
C GLY A 9 15.46 -9.54 9.19
N TYR A 10 15.02 -8.60 8.36
CA TYR A 10 14.05 -8.89 7.30
C TYR A 10 14.72 -9.63 6.13
N GLU A 11 13.97 -10.54 5.49
CA GLU A 11 14.41 -11.25 4.28
C GLU A 11 14.20 -10.41 3.01
N TYR A 12 13.32 -9.40 3.06
CA TYR A 12 13.06 -8.52 1.93
C TYR A 12 12.57 -7.15 2.38
N LEU A 13 12.64 -6.18 1.46
CA LEU A 13 12.02 -4.86 1.60
C LEU A 13 11.42 -4.43 0.26
N ALA A 14 10.14 -4.11 0.25
CA ALA A 14 9.50 -3.48 -0.91
C ALA A 14 9.78 -1.97 -0.90
N ILE A 15 10.28 -1.45 -2.02
CA ILE A 15 10.39 -0.01 -2.26
C ILE A 15 9.13 0.42 -2.99
N CYS A 16 8.28 1.22 -2.34
CA CYS A 16 6.96 1.59 -2.87
C CYS A 16 6.82 3.12 -2.98
N ASP A 17 7.72 3.77 -3.73
CA ASP A 17 7.62 5.21 -3.95
C ASP A 17 6.33 5.57 -4.71
N HIS A 18 5.80 6.77 -4.44
CA HIS A 18 4.54 7.25 -4.99
C HIS A 18 4.56 7.47 -6.51
N SER A 19 3.40 7.25 -7.15
CA SER A 19 3.12 7.59 -8.55
C SER A 19 3.05 9.10 -8.81
N GLN A 20 3.00 9.45 -10.10
CA GLN A 20 3.22 10.79 -10.65
C GLN A 20 2.31 11.89 -10.08
N ARG A 21 1.09 11.55 -9.64
CA ARG A 21 0.08 12.56 -9.26
C ARG A 21 0.31 13.23 -7.91
N ILE A 22 1.20 12.71 -7.06
CA ILE A 22 1.62 13.42 -5.84
C ILE A 22 2.74 14.40 -6.21
N THR A 23 2.34 15.55 -6.77
CA THR A 23 3.24 16.65 -7.14
C THR A 23 4.01 17.22 -5.94
N ILE A 24 3.47 17.05 -4.72
CA ILE A 24 4.08 17.52 -3.46
C ILE A 24 5.21 16.58 -2.99
N ALA A 25 5.23 15.32 -3.42
CA ALA A 25 6.18 14.29 -2.96
C ALA A 25 7.21 13.86 -4.03
N HIS A 26 7.38 14.65 -5.11
CA HIS A 26 8.25 14.31 -6.23
C HIS A 26 7.95 12.94 -6.88
N GLY A 27 6.66 12.59 -7.00
CA GLY A 27 6.19 11.31 -7.54
C GLY A 27 6.86 10.87 -8.85
N LEU A 28 7.02 9.56 -9.01
CA LEU A 28 7.70 8.96 -10.16
C LEU A 28 6.78 8.98 -11.38
N ASN A 29 7.27 9.46 -12.52
CA ASN A 29 6.66 9.12 -13.80
C ASN A 29 7.15 7.74 -14.27
N ALA A 30 6.52 7.16 -15.30
CA ALA A 30 6.86 5.81 -15.77
C ALA A 30 8.35 5.63 -16.12
N LYS A 31 9.00 6.69 -16.65
CA LYS A 31 10.43 6.67 -16.98
C LYS A 31 11.31 6.63 -15.72
N ARG A 32 10.99 7.42 -14.69
CA ARG A 32 11.71 7.42 -13.42
C ARG A 32 11.48 6.13 -12.65
N LEU A 33 10.26 5.58 -12.67
CA LEU A 33 9.95 4.27 -12.10
C LEU A 33 10.75 3.16 -12.78
N ALA A 34 10.84 3.18 -14.12
CA ALA A 34 11.68 2.23 -14.86
C ALA A 34 13.17 2.32 -14.45
N ALA A 35 13.70 3.53 -14.32
CA ALA A 35 15.07 3.72 -13.87
C ALA A 35 15.30 3.23 -12.42
N GLN A 36 14.32 3.41 -11.54
CA GLN A 36 14.37 2.88 -10.17
C GLN A 36 14.35 1.35 -10.16
N MET A 37 13.51 0.72 -10.98
CA MET A 37 13.50 -0.75 -11.10
C MET A 37 14.86 -1.29 -11.53
N GLU A 38 15.50 -0.66 -12.52
CA GLU A 38 16.85 -1.03 -12.94
C GLU A 38 17.90 -0.83 -11.85
N GLU A 39 17.75 0.20 -11.00
CA GLU A 39 18.63 0.40 -9.84
C GLU A 39 18.41 -0.68 -8.78
N ILE A 40 17.17 -1.04 -8.51
CA ILE A 40 16.84 -2.16 -7.60
C ILE A 40 17.43 -3.47 -8.13
N ASP A 41 17.30 -3.74 -9.44
CA ASP A 41 17.88 -4.92 -10.07
C ASP A 41 19.42 -4.94 -9.92
N ARG A 42 20.09 -3.78 -10.09
CA ARG A 42 21.55 -3.66 -9.86
C ARG A 42 21.92 -3.93 -8.40
N LEU A 43 21.21 -3.33 -7.45
CA LEU A 43 21.48 -3.50 -6.02
C LEU A 43 21.25 -4.94 -5.55
N ASN A 44 20.24 -5.62 -6.09
CA ASN A 44 19.96 -7.02 -5.78
C ASN A 44 21.09 -7.99 -6.20
N VAL A 45 21.98 -7.61 -7.13
CA VAL A 45 23.17 -8.41 -7.47
C VAL A 45 24.13 -8.53 -6.28
N ASP A 46 24.21 -7.48 -5.45
CA ASP A 46 25.16 -7.41 -4.33
C ASP A 46 24.58 -7.92 -3.00
N PHE A 47 23.25 -7.99 -2.89
CA PHE A 47 22.59 -8.52 -1.69
C PHE A 47 22.66 -10.07 -1.65
N LYS A 48 22.92 -10.60 -0.45
CA LYS A 48 22.85 -12.03 -0.14
C LYS A 48 21.76 -12.25 0.90
N ASP A 49 20.92 -13.25 0.68
CA ASP A 49 19.83 -13.64 1.58
C ASP A 49 18.88 -12.47 1.94
N PHE A 50 18.82 -11.46 1.06
CA PHE A 50 17.98 -10.29 1.19
C PHE A 50 17.53 -9.85 -0.20
N THR A 51 16.27 -9.45 -0.37
CA THR A 51 15.73 -9.01 -1.66
C THR A 51 15.04 -7.65 -1.56
N LEU A 52 15.42 -6.71 -2.42
CA LEU A 52 14.62 -5.52 -2.67
C LEU A 52 13.55 -5.84 -3.70
N LEU A 53 12.28 -5.66 -3.33
CA LEU A 53 11.15 -5.82 -4.25
C LEU A 53 10.86 -4.50 -4.95
N LYS A 54 10.67 -4.57 -6.26
CA LYS A 54 10.26 -3.47 -7.13
C LYS A 54 8.77 -3.20 -6.89
N GLY A 55 8.48 -2.22 -6.06
CA GLY A 55 7.12 -1.80 -5.78
C GLY A 55 6.82 -0.39 -6.26
N ALA A 56 5.56 0.01 -6.14
CA ALA A 56 5.13 1.40 -6.26
C ALA A 56 3.85 1.59 -5.44
N GLU A 57 3.72 2.75 -4.81
CA GLU A 57 2.42 3.20 -4.32
C GLU A 57 1.67 3.93 -5.44
N VAL A 58 0.62 3.31 -5.95
CA VAL A 58 -0.11 3.72 -7.15
C VAL A 58 -1.44 4.35 -6.76
N ASP A 59 -1.66 5.60 -7.19
CA ASP A 59 -2.93 6.28 -6.96
C ASP A 59 -4.09 5.55 -7.65
N ILE A 60 -5.18 5.38 -6.90
CA ILE A 60 -6.49 5.05 -7.44
C ILE A 60 -7.13 6.37 -7.88
N LEU A 61 -7.34 6.53 -9.18
CA LEU A 61 -7.96 7.73 -9.76
C LEU A 61 -9.47 7.78 -9.45
N GLU A 62 -10.08 8.96 -9.61
CA GLU A 62 -11.51 9.19 -9.31
C GLU A 62 -12.45 8.23 -10.06
N ASN A 63 -12.08 7.83 -11.28
CA ASN A 63 -12.81 6.87 -12.10
C ASN A 63 -12.53 5.39 -11.75
N GLY A 64 -11.73 5.12 -10.71
CA GLY A 64 -11.34 3.79 -10.25
C GLY A 64 -10.19 3.13 -11.03
N THR A 65 -9.56 3.81 -12.00
CA THR A 65 -8.36 3.26 -12.68
C THR A 65 -7.09 3.59 -11.89
N LEU A 66 -6.00 2.85 -12.14
CA LEU A 66 -4.70 3.08 -11.50
C LEU A 66 -3.88 4.15 -12.24
N ASP A 67 -3.08 4.93 -11.51
CA ASP A 67 -2.23 6.04 -12.01
C ASP A 67 -0.93 5.57 -12.70
N PHE A 68 -1.00 4.49 -13.46
CA PHE A 68 0.06 4.04 -14.36
C PHE A 68 -0.51 3.12 -15.46
N PRO A 69 0.09 3.10 -16.66
CA PRO A 69 -0.24 2.10 -17.68
C PRO A 69 0.06 0.67 -17.20
N ASN A 70 -0.75 -0.31 -17.63
CA ASN A 70 -0.56 -1.70 -17.21
C ASN A 70 0.81 -2.25 -17.62
N GLU A 71 1.42 -1.74 -18.69
CA GLU A 71 2.74 -2.18 -19.17
C GLU A 71 3.87 -1.89 -18.17
N ILE A 72 3.78 -0.79 -17.41
CA ILE A 72 4.76 -0.50 -16.35
C ILE A 72 4.40 -1.24 -15.07
N LEU A 73 3.11 -1.37 -14.74
CA LEU A 73 2.64 -2.10 -13.57
C LEU A 73 3.02 -3.59 -13.63
N ALA A 74 2.96 -4.21 -14.81
CA ALA A 74 3.33 -5.61 -15.03
C ALA A 74 4.82 -5.91 -14.80
N ARG A 75 5.66 -4.90 -14.66
CA ARG A 75 7.10 -5.04 -14.39
C ARG A 75 7.44 -4.97 -12.90
N LEU A 76 6.49 -4.54 -12.06
CA LEU A 76 6.65 -4.48 -10.61
C LEU A 76 6.43 -5.87 -10.00
N ASP A 77 7.13 -6.15 -8.91
CA ASP A 77 6.91 -7.35 -8.12
C ASP A 77 5.60 -7.25 -7.32
N LEU A 78 5.23 -6.03 -6.90
CA LEU A 78 3.94 -5.74 -6.27
C LEU A 78 3.54 -4.27 -6.38
N THR A 79 2.24 -3.99 -6.31
CA THR A 79 1.69 -2.65 -6.20
C THR A 79 0.96 -2.45 -4.89
N VAL A 80 1.06 -1.23 -4.37
CA VAL A 80 0.31 -0.76 -3.21
C VAL A 80 -0.62 0.34 -3.72
N CYS A 81 -1.91 0.12 -3.76
CA CYS A 81 -2.88 1.03 -4.36
C CYS A 81 -3.60 1.84 -3.28
N ALA A 82 -3.73 3.15 -3.47
CA ALA A 82 -4.25 4.03 -2.43
C ALA A 82 -5.10 5.19 -2.96
N ILE A 83 -5.97 5.73 -2.10
CA ILE A 83 -6.71 6.96 -2.36
C ILE A 83 -5.94 8.13 -1.75
N HIS A 84 -5.51 9.08 -2.58
CA HIS A 84 -4.86 10.32 -2.14
C HIS A 84 -5.60 11.60 -2.53
N SER A 85 -6.77 11.47 -3.17
CA SER A 85 -7.59 12.59 -3.62
C SER A 85 -9.07 12.23 -3.64
N GLN A 86 -9.92 13.27 -3.69
CA GLN A 86 -11.38 13.13 -3.67
C GLN A 86 -11.89 12.34 -2.44
N PHE A 87 -11.47 12.76 -1.25
CA PHE A 87 -11.84 12.10 0.01
C PHE A 87 -13.32 12.25 0.37
N ASN A 88 -14.01 13.25 -0.19
CA ASN A 88 -15.38 13.61 0.17
C ASN A 88 -16.45 13.07 -0.81
N LEU A 89 -16.11 12.04 -1.61
CA LEU A 89 -17.10 11.38 -2.46
C LEU A 89 -18.18 10.71 -1.59
N PRO A 90 -19.44 10.61 -2.07
CA PRO A 90 -20.48 9.84 -1.39
C PRO A 90 -20.04 8.40 -1.12
N ARG A 91 -20.42 7.83 0.04
CA ARG A 91 -20.06 6.46 0.48
C ARG A 91 -20.04 5.43 -0.65
N ARG A 92 -21.16 5.35 -1.36
CA ARG A 92 -21.35 4.40 -2.47
C ARG A 92 -20.32 4.61 -3.59
N GLN A 93 -20.11 5.87 -4.00
CA GLN A 93 -19.17 6.20 -5.08
C GLN A 93 -17.72 5.90 -4.68
N GLN A 94 -17.31 6.24 -3.45
CA GLN A 94 -15.97 5.94 -2.98
C GLN A 94 -15.72 4.42 -2.84
N THR A 95 -16.73 3.68 -2.36
CA THR A 95 -16.69 2.21 -2.28
C THR A 95 -16.56 1.59 -3.67
N GLU A 96 -17.41 1.98 -4.62
CA GLU A 96 -17.36 1.50 -6.01
C GLU A 96 -16.04 1.85 -6.70
N ARG A 97 -15.46 3.03 -6.43
CA ARG A 97 -14.14 3.44 -6.94
C ARG A 97 -13.03 2.49 -6.48
N ILE A 98 -13.01 2.13 -5.19
CA ILE A 98 -12.02 1.20 -4.63
C ILE A 98 -12.20 -0.19 -5.23
N ILE A 99 -13.43 -0.71 -5.26
CA ILE A 99 -13.72 -2.04 -5.81
C ILE A 99 -13.33 -2.13 -7.28
N LYS A 100 -13.62 -1.09 -8.07
CA LYS A 100 -13.23 -1.02 -9.47
C LYS A 100 -11.71 -1.04 -9.68
N ALA A 101 -10.94 -0.43 -8.77
CA ALA A 101 -9.48 -0.53 -8.85
C ALA A 101 -8.98 -1.97 -8.64
N MET A 102 -9.66 -2.75 -7.79
CA MET A 102 -9.35 -4.16 -7.58
C MET A 102 -9.62 -5.04 -8.81
N ASP A 103 -10.42 -4.58 -9.78
CA ASP A 103 -10.61 -5.31 -11.05
C ASP A 103 -9.34 -5.26 -11.94
N ASN A 104 -8.38 -4.39 -11.63
CA ASN A 104 -7.07 -4.40 -12.27
C ASN A 104 -6.19 -5.52 -11.65
N PRO A 105 -5.62 -6.44 -12.45
CA PRO A 105 -4.78 -7.54 -11.93
C PRO A 105 -3.50 -7.06 -11.23
N HIS A 106 -3.13 -5.79 -11.43
CA HIS A 106 -2.02 -5.13 -10.76
C HIS A 106 -2.48 -4.27 -9.57
N CYS A 107 -3.60 -4.59 -8.92
CA CYS A 107 -4.01 -4.00 -7.64
C CYS A 107 -3.75 -5.03 -6.52
N ASN A 108 -2.50 -5.16 -6.07
CA ASN A 108 -2.11 -6.26 -5.17
C ASN A 108 -2.49 -5.98 -3.71
N ILE A 109 -2.20 -4.77 -3.20
CA ILE A 109 -2.46 -4.36 -1.83
C ILE A 109 -3.25 -3.05 -1.83
N LEU A 110 -4.38 -2.97 -1.13
CA LEU A 110 -5.05 -1.70 -0.84
C LEU A 110 -4.40 -1.06 0.40
N ALA A 111 -3.65 0.01 0.19
CA ALA A 111 -2.91 0.77 1.21
C ALA A 111 -3.85 1.58 2.09
N HIS A 112 -3.52 1.66 3.40
CA HIS A 112 -4.18 2.45 4.44
C HIS A 112 -5.66 2.74 4.11
N PRO A 113 -6.52 1.69 4.10
CA PRO A 113 -7.76 1.65 3.32
C PRO A 113 -8.80 2.71 3.64
N THR A 114 -8.71 3.37 4.79
CA THR A 114 -9.65 4.42 5.21
C THR A 114 -9.09 5.82 4.97
N GLY A 115 -7.80 5.93 4.65
CA GLY A 115 -7.05 7.17 4.46
C GLY A 115 -7.02 8.09 5.69
N ARG A 116 -7.35 7.57 6.87
CA ARG A 116 -7.36 8.37 8.10
C ARG A 116 -5.96 8.85 8.47
N LEU A 117 -5.91 10.00 9.13
CA LEU A 117 -4.74 10.49 9.85
C LEU A 117 -5.19 10.82 11.27
N LEU A 118 -4.68 10.10 12.26
CA LEU A 118 -5.05 10.26 13.66
C LEU A 118 -4.84 11.71 14.09
N ASN A 119 -5.87 12.30 14.69
CA ASN A 119 -5.93 13.70 15.12
C ASN A 119 -5.81 14.76 14.01
N GLN A 120 -5.86 14.38 12.72
CA GLN A 120 -5.74 15.34 11.61
C GLN A 120 -6.85 15.19 10.56
N ARG A 121 -7.14 13.97 10.13
CA ARG A 121 -8.13 13.67 9.09
C ARG A 121 -8.95 12.44 9.47
N PRO A 122 -10.29 12.55 9.59
CA PRO A 122 -11.13 11.37 9.79
C PRO A 122 -11.02 10.42 8.58
N PRO A 123 -11.38 9.14 8.75
CA PRO A 123 -11.52 8.24 7.60
C PRO A 123 -12.52 8.82 6.58
N TYR A 124 -12.28 8.61 5.29
CA TYR A 124 -13.31 8.90 4.29
C TYR A 124 -14.46 7.89 4.38
N ASP A 125 -15.66 8.29 3.93
CA ASP A 125 -16.85 7.45 4.06
C ASP A 125 -16.84 6.34 3.01
N ILE A 126 -16.63 5.10 3.47
CA ILE A 126 -16.58 3.88 2.65
C ILE A 126 -17.21 2.71 3.38
N ASP A 127 -17.63 1.71 2.61
CA ASP A 127 -18.12 0.44 3.11
C ASP A 127 -17.01 -0.60 3.20
N MET A 128 -16.42 -0.72 4.39
CA MET A 128 -15.31 -1.65 4.65
C MET A 128 -15.70 -3.11 4.49
N GLU A 129 -16.94 -3.49 4.79
CA GLU A 129 -17.41 -4.86 4.63
C GLU A 129 -17.48 -5.21 3.14
N GLN A 130 -18.09 -4.34 2.33
CA GLN A 130 -18.14 -4.54 0.88
C GLN A 130 -16.74 -4.55 0.25
N ILE A 131 -15.84 -3.67 0.72
CA ILE A 131 -14.44 -3.63 0.24
C ILE A 131 -13.70 -4.92 0.60
N MET A 132 -13.87 -5.45 1.81
CA MET A 132 -13.22 -6.70 2.24
C MET A 132 -13.75 -7.90 1.48
N VAL A 133 -15.07 -8.00 1.24
CA VAL A 133 -15.65 -9.06 0.41
C VAL A 133 -15.08 -8.99 -1.01
N ALA A 134 -15.05 -7.80 -1.62
CA ALA A 134 -14.47 -7.62 -2.96
C ALA A 134 -12.98 -7.96 -3.01
N ALA A 135 -12.22 -7.63 -1.95
CA ALA A 135 -10.80 -7.94 -1.82
C ALA A 135 -10.57 -9.45 -1.76
N PHE A 136 -11.36 -10.18 -0.95
CA PHE A 136 -11.32 -11.64 -0.87
C PHE A 136 -11.57 -12.29 -2.25
N GLU A 137 -12.63 -11.87 -2.94
CA GLU A 137 -13.01 -12.42 -4.25
C GLU A 137 -11.93 -12.23 -5.32
N ARG A 138 -11.15 -11.14 -5.23
CA ARG A 138 -10.14 -10.75 -6.22
C ARG A 138 -8.71 -11.09 -5.81
N GLY A 139 -8.52 -11.64 -4.62
CA GLY A 139 -7.19 -11.88 -4.06
C GLY A 139 -6.40 -10.59 -3.75
N CYS A 140 -7.10 -9.46 -3.55
CA CYS A 140 -6.47 -8.21 -3.12
C CYS A 140 -6.23 -8.26 -1.60
N VAL A 141 -5.05 -7.82 -1.17
CA VAL A 141 -4.64 -7.79 0.24
C VAL A 141 -4.97 -6.42 0.83
N LEU A 142 -5.30 -6.35 2.12
CA LEU A 142 -5.45 -5.07 2.82
C LEU A 142 -4.20 -4.70 3.60
N GLU A 143 -3.83 -3.42 3.59
CA GLU A 143 -2.73 -2.94 4.41
C GLU A 143 -3.17 -2.64 5.85
N LEU A 144 -2.39 -3.11 6.82
CA LEU A 144 -2.30 -2.55 8.15
C LEU A 144 -1.04 -1.69 8.26
N ASN A 145 -1.22 -0.40 8.04
CA ASN A 145 -0.18 0.59 8.06
C ASN A 145 0.17 0.96 9.51
N ALA A 146 1.39 0.60 9.92
CA ALA A 146 1.88 0.75 11.27
C ALA A 146 2.40 2.16 11.60
N GLN A 147 2.33 3.13 10.66
CA GLN A 147 2.66 4.52 10.98
C GLN A 147 1.82 5.00 12.17
N PRO A 148 2.44 5.57 13.22
CA PRO A 148 1.71 6.07 14.39
C PRO A 148 0.65 7.12 14.06
N ILE A 149 0.83 7.85 12.94
CA ILE A 149 -0.14 8.83 12.47
C ILE A 149 -1.32 8.20 11.70
N ARG A 150 -1.24 6.92 11.31
CA ARG A 150 -2.28 6.21 10.55
C ARG A 150 -2.93 5.10 11.38
N LEU A 151 -2.13 4.11 11.79
CA LEU A 151 -2.58 2.84 12.37
C LEU A 151 -3.80 2.27 11.64
N ASP A 152 -3.76 2.23 10.32
CA ASP A 152 -4.89 1.91 9.46
C ASP A 152 -4.60 0.64 8.68
N LEU A 153 -5.22 -0.50 8.95
CA LEU A 153 -6.54 -0.73 9.58
C LEU A 153 -6.68 -0.58 11.11
N THR A 154 -7.92 -0.35 11.55
CA THR A 154 -8.31 -0.52 12.96
C THR A 154 -8.24 -1.99 13.37
N ASN A 155 -8.07 -2.28 14.66
CA ASN A 155 -8.18 -3.64 15.20
C ASN A 155 -9.53 -4.30 14.87
N LEU A 156 -10.64 -3.55 14.89
CA LEU A 156 -11.96 -4.05 14.48
C LEU A 156 -11.97 -4.48 13.01
N HIS A 157 -11.35 -3.70 12.12
CA HIS A 157 -11.21 -4.06 10.71
C HIS A 157 -10.21 -5.21 10.50
N CYS A 158 -9.14 -5.31 11.30
CA CYS A 158 -8.25 -6.47 11.27
C CYS A 158 -9.01 -7.76 11.65
N LYS A 159 -9.85 -7.70 12.68
CA LYS A 159 -10.71 -8.82 13.08
C LYS A 159 -11.72 -9.19 11.98
N MET A 160 -12.34 -8.20 11.35
CA MET A 160 -13.26 -8.41 10.22
C MET A 160 -12.54 -9.05 9.03
N ALA A 161 -11.34 -8.57 8.66
CA ALA A 161 -10.54 -9.14 7.59
C ALA A 161 -10.23 -10.62 7.87
N LYS A 162 -9.84 -10.96 9.11
CA LYS A 162 -9.63 -12.34 9.54
C LYS A 162 -10.89 -13.20 9.42
N ASP A 163 -12.04 -12.68 9.85
CA ASP A 163 -13.31 -13.41 9.80
C ASP A 163 -13.80 -13.66 8.38
N LEU A 164 -13.51 -12.73 7.46
CA LEU A 164 -13.82 -12.85 6.02
C LEU A 164 -12.75 -13.62 5.23
N GLY A 165 -11.61 -13.97 5.84
CA GLY A 165 -10.51 -14.66 5.17
C GLY A 165 -9.65 -13.77 4.27
N VAL A 166 -9.71 -12.45 4.43
CA VAL A 166 -8.89 -11.49 3.68
C VAL A 166 -7.48 -11.43 4.28
N ASN A 167 -6.47 -11.54 3.44
CA ASN A 167 -5.08 -11.38 3.84
C ASN A 167 -4.79 -9.92 4.24
N VAL A 168 -3.94 -9.74 5.24
CA VAL A 168 -3.49 -8.41 5.72
C VAL A 168 -1.97 -8.33 5.61
N ALA A 169 -1.46 -7.30 4.93
CA ALA A 169 -0.05 -6.94 4.89
C ALA A 169 0.24 -5.86 5.92
N ILE A 170 1.17 -6.10 6.84
CA ILE A 170 1.59 -5.08 7.81
C ILE A 170 2.78 -4.33 7.21
N SER A 171 2.67 -3.00 7.11
CA SER A 171 3.73 -2.14 6.58
C SER A 171 4.06 -1.03 7.56
N THR A 172 5.17 -0.31 7.32
CA THR A 172 5.56 0.83 8.15
C THR A 172 5.44 2.17 7.45
N ASP A 173 5.15 2.21 6.13
CA ASP A 173 5.07 3.45 5.34
C ASP A 173 6.22 4.40 5.71
N ALA A 174 7.45 3.86 5.68
CA ALA A 174 8.62 4.44 6.31
C ALA A 174 9.38 5.36 5.35
N PRO A 175 9.34 6.70 5.51
CA PRO A 175 10.18 7.60 4.72
C PRO A 175 11.64 7.62 5.20
N ARG A 176 11.92 7.07 6.38
CA ARG A 176 13.24 7.04 7.03
C ARG A 176 13.51 5.66 7.61
N THR A 177 14.79 5.30 7.74
CA THR A 177 15.19 3.99 8.28
C THR A 177 14.71 3.76 9.72
N THR A 178 14.64 4.80 10.55
CA THR A 178 14.13 4.72 11.93
C THR A 178 12.65 4.37 12.00
N ASP A 179 11.89 4.65 10.93
CA ASP A 179 10.45 4.42 10.91
C ASP A 179 10.13 2.93 10.63
N LEU A 180 11.12 2.12 10.23
CA LEU A 180 11.01 0.66 10.15
C LEU A 180 10.69 0.03 11.52
N ASP A 181 11.06 0.68 12.62
CA ASP A 181 10.79 0.22 13.99
C ASP A 181 9.31 0.33 14.37
N PHE A 182 8.51 1.04 13.56
CA PHE A 182 7.07 1.16 13.78
C PHE A 182 6.31 -0.14 13.50
N MET A 183 6.95 -1.15 12.91
CA MET A 183 6.35 -2.48 12.69
C MET A 183 5.69 -3.04 13.95
N ARG A 184 6.28 -2.78 15.13
CA ARG A 184 5.72 -3.18 16.43
C ARG A 184 4.27 -2.71 16.64
N PHE A 185 3.92 -1.51 16.17
CA PHE A 185 2.58 -0.96 16.34
C PHE A 185 1.55 -1.67 15.47
N GLY A 186 1.94 -2.06 14.25
CA GLY A 186 1.11 -2.90 13.38
C GLY A 186 0.89 -4.29 13.99
N LEU A 187 1.95 -4.90 14.52
CA LEU A 187 1.84 -6.20 15.22
C LEU A 187 0.92 -6.12 16.46
N ASP A 188 1.06 -5.08 17.27
CA ASP A 188 0.21 -4.86 18.44
C ASP A 188 -1.25 -4.63 18.07
N GLN A 189 -1.51 -3.93 16.96
CA GLN A 189 -2.85 -3.71 16.44
C GLN A 189 -3.47 -5.01 15.91
N ALA A 190 -2.71 -5.81 15.15
CA ALA A 190 -3.17 -7.07 14.57
C ALA A 190 -3.49 -8.16 15.61
N ARG A 191 -2.86 -8.09 16.78
CA ARG A 191 -3.06 -9.06 17.88
C ARG A 191 -4.33 -8.81 18.70
N ARG A 192 -4.94 -7.63 18.60
CA ARG A 192 -6.14 -7.23 19.36
C ARG A 192 -7.40 -7.66 18.64
#